data_AF-A0A838L141-F1
#
_entry.id   AF-A0A838L141-F1
#
_cell.length_a   1.000
_cell.length_b   1.000
_cell.length_c   1.000
_cell.angle_alpha   90.00
_cell.angle_beta   90.00
_cell.angle_gamma   90.00
#
_symmetry.space_group_name_H-M   'P 1'
#
loop_
_entity.id
_entity.type
_entity.pdbx_description
1 polymer ?
#
loop_
_entity_poly.entity_id
_entity_poly.type
_entity_poly.pdbx_seq_one_letter_code
_entity_poly.pdbx_strand_id
1 'polypeptide(L)'
;MRSRATWLAWSLWTLTVVLTALSLLLLVLNLQYPNVPIPDFWLGNALVVIDVTVGAIVASRRPENPVGWLLCLSGVGVSTSSFTSLYAVYALLARPGSLPAGEASAWIAAWILPIIIGLQISYILLFPTGRLPSRRWRWLAWLTGTFVLVGIIVSAFSSGAYLGTLGPIRNPLGIEGFTNVYKALLYTMAPLLYVATAFAVFIRLRWAVGVERQQIKWFAYAVAIYAVGTILNVTSLAIGAPRWFEWSANAIFTATGTTIPIAIGIAILCHRLYDIDRIINRTLVYGLLTA
;
A
#
# COMPACT_ATOMS: atom_id res chain seq x y z
N MET A 1 -22.44 18.11 -3.78
CA MET A 1 -21.75 16.81 -3.58
C MET A 1 -20.24 16.91 -3.69
N ARG A 2 -19.67 17.57 -4.72
CA ARG A 2 -18.20 17.73 -4.88
C ARG A 2 -17.49 18.35 -3.66
N SER A 3 -18.06 19.37 -3.01
CA SER A 3 -17.44 19.98 -1.82
C SER A 3 -17.23 19.01 -0.65
N ARG A 4 -18.22 18.15 -0.35
CA ARG A 4 -18.12 17.17 0.73
C ARG A 4 -17.06 16.10 0.45
N ALA A 5 -16.99 15.63 -0.79
CA ALA A 5 -15.96 14.66 -1.20
C ALA A 5 -14.55 15.26 -1.10
N THR A 6 -14.36 16.50 -1.56
CA THR A 6 -13.09 17.20 -1.40
C THR A 6 -12.71 17.33 0.08
N TRP A 7 -13.61 17.82 0.93
CA TRP A 7 -13.36 17.93 2.36
C TRP A 7 -12.95 16.60 3.00
N LEU A 8 -13.70 15.51 2.73
CA LEU A 8 -13.37 14.19 3.27
C LEU A 8 -12.00 13.69 2.79
N ALA A 9 -11.68 13.86 1.50
CA ALA A 9 -10.40 13.45 0.94
C ALA A 9 -9.22 14.17 1.60
N TRP A 10 -9.34 15.49 1.83
CA TRP A 10 -8.31 16.26 2.52
C TRP A 10 -8.26 16.00 4.02
N SER A 11 -9.37 15.66 4.67
CA SER A 11 -9.35 15.22 6.07
C SER A 11 -8.59 13.90 6.24
N LEU A 12 -8.78 12.93 5.34
CA LEU A 12 -8.02 11.67 5.32
C LEU A 12 -6.52 11.92 5.07
N TRP A 13 -6.21 12.88 4.19
CA TRP A 13 -4.85 13.34 3.95
C TRP A 13 -4.21 13.93 5.20
N THR A 14 -4.87 14.90 5.85
CA THR A 14 -4.38 15.55 7.07
C THR A 14 -4.16 14.53 8.17
N LEU A 15 -5.11 13.60 8.37
CA LEU A 15 -4.97 12.51 9.34
C LEU A 15 -3.71 11.67 9.06
N THR A 16 -3.49 11.30 7.80
CA THR A 16 -2.32 10.51 7.39
C THR A 16 -1.02 11.26 7.64
N VAL A 17 -0.96 12.55 7.30
CA VAL A 17 0.23 13.40 7.53
C VAL A 17 0.53 13.53 9.02
N VAL A 18 -0.48 13.78 9.85
CA VAL A 18 -0.31 13.91 11.30
C VAL A 18 0.17 12.59 11.91
N LEU A 19 -0.46 11.47 11.56
CA LEU A 19 -0.03 10.14 12.04
C LEU A 19 1.40 9.80 11.60
N THR A 20 1.78 10.19 10.38
CA THR A 20 3.14 9.99 9.86
C THR A 20 4.15 10.88 10.58
N ALA A 21 3.82 12.14 10.86
CA ALA A 21 4.69 13.03 11.62
C ALA A 21 4.90 12.52 13.06
N LEU A 22 3.82 12.05 13.70
CA LEU A 22 3.89 11.45 15.03
C LEU A 22 4.68 10.14 15.04
N SER A 23 4.55 9.31 14.00
CA SER A 23 5.34 8.08 13.89
C SER A 23 6.82 8.40 13.73
N LEU A 24 7.19 9.39 12.91
CA LEU A 24 8.58 9.86 12.78
C LEU A 24 9.13 10.46 14.08
N LEU A 25 8.32 11.20 14.84
CA LEU A 25 8.71 11.68 16.16
C LEU A 25 9.03 10.51 17.10
N LEU A 26 8.15 9.51 17.17
CA LEU A 26 8.37 8.30 17.98
C LEU A 26 9.59 7.51 17.51
N LEU A 27 9.86 7.46 16.21
CA LEU A 27 11.07 6.86 15.67
C LEU A 27 12.32 7.55 16.22
N VAL A 28 12.38 8.88 16.16
CA VAL A 28 13.51 9.68 16.71
C VAL A 28 13.66 9.46 18.21
N LEU A 29 12.56 9.37 18.95
CA LEU A 29 12.61 9.10 20.40
C LEU A 29 13.08 7.66 20.70
N ASN A 30 12.63 6.66 19.94
CA ASN A 30 13.08 5.28 20.09
C ASN A 30 14.57 5.12 19.76
N LEU A 31 15.09 5.87 18.79
CA LEU A 31 16.53 5.88 18.41
C LEU A 31 17.46 6.30 19.56
N GLN A 32 16.95 6.96 20.61
CA GLN A 32 17.72 7.30 21.80
C GLN A 32 18.06 6.08 22.68
N TYR A 33 17.44 4.92 22.42
CA TYR A 33 17.57 3.70 23.21
C TYR A 33 18.24 2.59 22.37
N PRO A 34 19.51 2.21 22.65
CA PRO A 34 20.29 1.31 21.79
C PRO A 34 19.73 -0.11 21.62
N ASN A 35 18.92 -0.58 22.57
CA ASN A 35 18.42 -1.96 22.62
C ASN A 35 16.96 -2.08 22.15
N VAL A 36 16.39 -1.01 21.60
CA VAL A 36 14.99 -0.98 21.17
C VAL A 36 14.90 -1.34 19.68
N PRO A 37 14.08 -2.33 19.30
CA PRO A 37 13.93 -2.71 17.90
C PRO A 37 13.24 -1.60 17.11
N ILE A 38 13.78 -1.28 15.94
CA ILE A 38 13.19 -0.32 15.00
C ILE A 38 12.66 -1.11 13.80
N PRO A 39 11.37 -0.98 13.45
CA PRO A 39 10.84 -1.63 12.26
C PRO A 39 11.51 -1.12 10.98
N ASP A 40 12.05 -2.02 10.15
CA ASP A 40 12.81 -1.68 8.93
C ASP A 40 11.99 -0.95 7.85
N PHE A 41 10.66 -0.98 7.94
CA PHE A 41 9.75 -0.38 6.96
C PHE A 41 9.46 1.11 7.21
N TRP A 42 10.13 1.75 8.17
CA TRP A 42 9.86 3.13 8.57
C TRP A 42 9.98 4.13 7.40
N LEU A 43 10.94 3.94 6.49
CA LEU A 43 11.15 4.82 5.34
C LEU A 43 9.99 4.72 4.34
N GLY A 44 9.62 3.49 3.96
CA GLY A 44 8.49 3.27 3.05
C GLY A 44 7.18 3.81 3.63
N ASN A 45 6.98 3.65 4.94
CA ASN A 45 5.82 4.18 5.63
C ASN A 45 5.80 5.71 5.67
N ALA A 46 6.95 6.37 5.79
CA ALA A 46 7.04 7.83 5.72
C ALA A 46 6.65 8.36 4.33
N LEU A 47 7.01 7.63 3.28
CA LEU A 47 6.70 8.00 1.89
C LEU A 47 5.22 7.85 1.53
N VAL A 48 4.41 7.24 2.39
CA VAL A 48 2.96 7.10 2.17
C VAL A 48 2.23 8.44 2.02
N VAL A 49 2.84 9.53 2.48
CA VAL A 49 2.33 10.90 2.25
C VAL A 49 2.18 11.19 0.75
N ILE A 50 3.06 10.64 -0.10
CA ILE A 50 2.95 10.73 -1.56
C ILE A 50 1.67 10.05 -2.03
N ASP A 51 1.43 8.82 -1.57
CA ASP A 51 0.31 7.98 -1.96
C ASP A 51 -1.03 8.63 -1.62
N VAL A 52 -1.17 9.12 -0.38
CA VAL A 52 -2.38 9.81 0.07
C VAL A 52 -2.53 11.18 -0.60
N THR A 53 -1.45 11.87 -0.97
CA THR A 53 -1.53 13.12 -1.72
C THR A 53 -2.13 12.87 -3.10
N VAL A 54 -1.65 11.85 -3.81
CA VAL A 54 -2.25 11.46 -5.09
C VAL A 54 -3.70 11.01 -4.89
N GLY A 55 -3.96 10.18 -3.87
CA GLY A 55 -5.31 9.72 -3.52
C GLY A 55 -6.29 10.88 -3.30
N ALA A 56 -5.90 11.89 -2.51
CA ALA A 56 -6.71 13.04 -2.18
C ALA A 56 -7.00 13.92 -3.40
N ILE A 57 -6.00 14.13 -4.27
CA ILE A 57 -6.17 14.85 -5.53
C ILE A 57 -7.14 14.11 -6.46
N VAL A 58 -6.97 12.78 -6.61
CA VAL A 58 -7.83 11.95 -7.46
C VAL A 58 -9.27 11.91 -6.91
N ALA A 59 -9.45 11.67 -5.62
CA ALA A 59 -10.76 11.63 -4.98
C ALA A 59 -11.50 12.98 -5.03
N SER A 60 -10.77 14.10 -4.91
CA SER A 60 -11.34 15.44 -5.01
C SER A 60 -11.77 15.80 -6.43
N ARG A 61 -11.02 15.35 -7.45
CA ARG A 61 -11.29 15.68 -8.86
C ARG A 61 -12.23 14.69 -9.55
N ARG A 62 -12.22 13.43 -9.13
CA ARG A 62 -12.98 12.30 -9.68
C ARG A 62 -13.60 11.47 -8.54
N PRO A 63 -14.54 12.04 -7.76
CA PRO A 63 -15.11 11.37 -6.60
C PRO A 63 -15.84 10.07 -6.93
N GLU A 64 -16.27 9.90 -8.19
CA GLU A 64 -16.91 8.67 -8.68
C GLU A 64 -15.91 7.52 -8.92
N ASN A 65 -14.60 7.81 -8.97
CA ASN A 65 -13.56 6.81 -9.14
C ASN A 65 -13.07 6.31 -7.77
N PRO A 66 -13.32 5.04 -7.39
CA PRO A 66 -12.92 4.49 -6.09
C PRO A 66 -11.41 4.46 -5.86
N VAL A 67 -10.59 4.50 -6.91
CA VAL A 67 -9.13 4.38 -6.81
C VAL A 67 -8.53 5.47 -5.90
N GLY A 68 -9.00 6.72 -6.02
CA GLY A 68 -8.52 7.81 -5.16
C GLY A 68 -8.84 7.59 -3.68
N TRP A 69 -10.04 7.10 -3.39
CA TRP A 69 -10.47 6.78 -2.02
C TRP A 69 -9.69 5.60 -1.44
N LEU A 70 -9.46 4.56 -2.22
CA LEU A 70 -8.69 3.39 -1.79
C LEU A 70 -7.22 3.75 -1.51
N LEU A 71 -6.62 4.66 -2.29
CA LEU A 71 -5.30 5.22 -1.99
C LEU A 71 -5.30 5.97 -0.66
N CYS A 72 -6.31 6.81 -0.40
CA CYS A 72 -6.43 7.50 0.90
C CYS A 72 -6.57 6.53 2.07
N LEU A 73 -7.44 5.53 1.95
CA LEU A 73 -7.65 4.52 3.00
C LEU A 73 -6.38 3.69 3.23
N SER A 74 -5.64 3.36 2.16
CA SER A 74 -4.36 2.68 2.28
C SER A 74 -3.35 3.53 3.05
N GLY A 75 -3.27 4.83 2.75
CA GLY A 75 -2.44 5.79 3.47
C GLY A 75 -2.75 5.90 4.96
N VAL A 76 -4.05 5.97 5.31
CA VAL A 76 -4.49 5.94 6.70
C VAL A 76 -4.09 4.62 7.37
N GLY A 77 -4.28 3.48 6.70
CA GLY A 77 -3.89 2.17 7.23
C GLY A 77 -2.39 2.09 7.53
N VAL A 78 -1.54 2.48 6.57
CA VAL A 78 -0.07 2.47 6.73
C VAL A 78 0.38 3.41 7.84
N SER A 79 -0.11 4.65 7.86
CA SER A 79 0.28 5.64 8.88
C SER A 79 -0.21 5.24 10.29
N THR A 80 -1.42 4.69 10.39
CA THR A 80 -1.95 4.12 11.65
C THR A 80 -1.08 2.97 12.13
N SER A 81 -0.80 1.99 11.27
CA SER A 81 0.06 0.84 11.59
C SER A 81 1.45 1.28 12.07
N SER A 82 2.02 2.30 11.42
CA SER A 82 3.34 2.84 11.75
C SER A 82 3.35 3.55 13.10
N PHE A 83 2.36 4.41 13.32
CA PHE A 83 2.19 5.13 14.58
C PHE A 83 1.99 4.16 15.74
N THR A 84 1.06 3.20 15.61
CA THR A 84 0.76 2.26 16.69
C THR A 84 1.94 1.33 16.99
N SER A 85 2.65 0.87 15.97
CA SER A 85 3.87 0.08 16.11
C SER A 85 4.94 0.82 16.93
N LEU A 86 5.30 2.04 16.51
CA LEU A 86 6.35 2.82 17.17
C LEU A 86 5.93 3.32 18.56
N TYR A 87 4.63 3.58 18.74
CA TYR A 87 4.07 3.91 20.05
C TYR A 87 4.18 2.74 21.01
N ALA A 88 3.80 1.53 20.59
CA ALA A 88 3.90 0.33 21.39
C ALA A 88 5.35 0.03 21.81
N VAL A 89 6.27 0.13 20.84
CA VAL A 89 7.72 -0.01 21.09
C VAL A 89 8.20 1.02 22.11
N TYR A 90 7.80 2.29 21.98
CA TYR A 90 8.21 3.32 22.91
C TYR A 90 7.64 3.10 24.32
N ALA A 91 6.34 2.82 24.42
CA ALA A 91 5.61 2.68 25.68
C ALA A 91 5.96 1.40 26.46
N LEU A 92 6.31 0.32 25.76
CA LEU A 92 6.57 -1.00 26.38
C LEU A 92 8.06 -1.35 26.47
N LEU A 93 8.91 -0.83 25.58
CA LEU A 93 10.34 -1.20 25.51
C LEU A 93 11.27 -0.03 25.79
N ALA A 94 11.08 1.14 25.16
CA ALA A 94 12.00 2.27 25.32
C ALA A 94 11.87 2.95 26.68
N ARG A 95 10.64 3.22 27.11
CA ARG A 95 10.30 3.74 28.44
C ARG A 95 9.08 3.00 28.99
N PRO A 96 9.27 1.77 29.52
CA PRO A 96 8.18 0.96 30.04
C PRO A 96 7.32 1.74 31.06
N GLY A 97 6.00 1.78 30.83
CA GLY A 97 5.04 2.42 31.74
C GLY A 97 4.95 3.95 31.65
N SER A 98 5.73 4.59 30.77
CA SER A 98 5.69 6.05 30.60
C SER A 98 4.42 6.55 29.90
N LEU A 99 3.85 5.72 29.02
CA LEU A 99 2.65 6.03 28.26
C LEU A 99 1.61 4.92 28.45
N PRO A 100 0.32 5.27 28.56
CA PRO A 100 -0.75 4.29 28.69
C PRO A 100 -0.98 3.54 27.37
N ALA A 101 -1.71 2.43 27.45
CA ALA A 101 -2.24 1.70 26.29
C ALA A 101 -1.20 1.15 25.29
N GLY A 102 0.04 0.89 25.73
CA GLY A 102 1.08 0.28 24.89
C GLY A 102 0.65 -1.08 24.29
N GLU A 103 0.03 -1.95 25.09
CA GLU A 103 -0.46 -3.26 24.62
C GLU A 103 -1.61 -3.15 23.63
N ALA A 104 -2.57 -2.25 23.86
CA ALA A 104 -3.66 -1.99 22.93
C ALA A 104 -3.13 -1.45 21.59
N SER A 105 -2.12 -0.59 21.64
CA SER A 105 -1.45 -0.08 20.44
C SER A 105 -0.74 -1.21 19.66
N ALA A 106 -0.03 -2.10 20.36
CA ALA A 106 0.59 -3.28 19.76
C ALA A 106 -0.45 -4.20 19.09
N TRP A 107 -1.59 -4.39 19.75
CA TRP A 107 -2.70 -5.18 19.23
C TRP A 107 -3.30 -4.57 17.96
N ILE A 108 -3.53 -3.25 17.95
CA ILE A 108 -4.00 -2.54 16.75
C ILE A 108 -2.99 -2.70 15.59
N ALA A 109 -1.69 -2.55 15.86
CA ALA A 109 -0.66 -2.73 14.85
C ALA A 109 -0.65 -4.14 14.22
N ALA A 110 -0.99 -5.17 15.00
CA ALA A 110 -0.91 -6.56 14.55
C ALA A 110 -1.82 -6.84 13.34
N TRP A 111 -3.06 -6.36 13.32
CA TRP A 111 -4.06 -6.80 12.34
C TRP A 111 -4.34 -5.82 11.19
N ILE A 112 -3.66 -4.67 11.14
CA ILE A 112 -3.87 -3.68 10.06
C ILE A 112 -3.25 -4.11 8.72
N LEU A 113 -2.15 -4.85 8.73
CA LEU A 113 -1.40 -5.19 7.50
C LEU A 113 -2.25 -5.91 6.43
N PRO A 114 -3.08 -6.91 6.74
CA PRO A 114 -3.98 -7.52 5.75
C PRO A 114 -4.93 -6.51 5.10
N ILE A 115 -5.42 -5.52 5.85
CA ILE A 115 -6.28 -4.45 5.32
C ILE A 115 -5.50 -3.60 4.31
N ILE A 116 -4.27 -3.19 4.66
CA ILE A 116 -3.40 -2.42 3.77
C ILE A 116 -3.19 -3.19 2.45
N ILE A 117 -2.79 -4.46 2.54
CA ILE A 117 -2.55 -5.33 1.36
C ILE A 117 -3.81 -5.43 0.50
N GLY A 118 -4.98 -5.66 1.12
CA GLY A 118 -6.24 -5.75 0.39
C GLY A 118 -6.65 -4.46 -0.29
N LEU A 119 -6.43 -3.30 0.34
CA LEU A 119 -6.65 -1.99 -0.27
C LEU A 119 -5.70 -1.77 -1.46
N GLN A 120 -4.43 -2.16 -1.32
CA GLN A 120 -3.44 -2.08 -2.38
C GLN A 120 -3.82 -2.90 -3.61
N ILE A 121 -4.12 -4.18 -3.40
CA ILE A 121 -4.59 -5.06 -4.47
C ILE A 121 -5.85 -4.48 -5.13
N SER A 122 -6.78 -3.96 -4.32
CA SER A 122 -8.05 -3.42 -4.82
C SER A 122 -7.86 -2.20 -5.72
N TYR A 123 -7.06 -1.21 -5.31
CA TYR A 123 -6.84 -0.04 -6.17
C TYR A 123 -6.05 -0.39 -7.44
N ILE A 124 -5.13 -1.36 -7.37
CA ILE A 124 -4.39 -1.82 -8.55
C ILE A 124 -5.33 -2.52 -9.54
N LEU A 125 -6.21 -3.39 -9.03
CA LEU A 125 -7.14 -4.16 -9.85
C LEU A 125 -8.23 -3.29 -10.51
N LEU A 126 -8.66 -2.23 -9.83
CA LEU A 126 -9.70 -1.31 -10.30
C LEU A 126 -9.16 -0.21 -11.23
N PHE A 127 -7.85 0.03 -11.25
CA PHE A 127 -7.22 1.02 -12.11
C PHE A 127 -7.37 0.66 -13.61
N PRO A 128 -7.54 1.65 -14.52
CA PRO A 128 -7.76 3.10 -14.27
C PRO A 128 -9.22 3.51 -14.05
N THR A 129 -10.18 2.70 -14.51
CA THR A 129 -11.58 3.10 -14.64
C THR A 129 -12.42 2.96 -13.37
N GLY A 130 -11.85 2.43 -12.29
CA GLY A 130 -12.59 2.12 -11.07
C GLY A 130 -13.45 0.85 -11.18
N ARG A 131 -13.26 0.06 -12.24
CA ARG A 131 -14.02 -1.16 -12.52
C ARG A 131 -13.07 -2.32 -12.78
N LEU A 132 -13.50 -3.52 -12.38
CA LEU A 132 -12.76 -4.75 -12.63
C LEU A 132 -12.57 -4.97 -14.14
N PRO A 133 -11.43 -5.55 -14.59
CA PRO A 133 -11.16 -5.72 -16.01
C PRO A 133 -12.21 -6.56 -16.75
N SER A 134 -12.78 -7.57 -16.09
CA SER A 134 -13.90 -8.38 -16.60
C SER A 134 -14.62 -9.11 -15.46
N ARG A 135 -15.79 -9.72 -15.74
CA ARG A 135 -16.50 -10.57 -14.77
C ARG A 135 -15.64 -11.72 -14.25
N ARG A 136 -14.67 -12.19 -15.05
CA ARG A 136 -13.74 -13.27 -14.69
C ARG A 136 -12.74 -12.86 -13.62
N TRP A 137 -12.60 -11.58 -13.25
CA TRP A 137 -11.72 -11.13 -12.16
C TRP A 137 -12.43 -10.91 -10.83
N ARG A 138 -13.75 -11.17 -10.78
CA ARG A 138 -14.53 -11.07 -9.53
C ARG A 138 -14.01 -12.05 -8.47
N TRP A 139 -13.55 -13.24 -8.87
CA TRP A 139 -12.98 -14.20 -7.92
C TRP A 139 -11.74 -13.64 -7.23
N LEU A 140 -10.90 -12.86 -7.92
CA LEU A 140 -9.70 -12.26 -7.32
C LEU A 140 -10.08 -11.20 -6.29
N ALA A 141 -11.12 -10.40 -6.57
CA ALA A 141 -11.67 -9.45 -5.60
C ALA A 141 -12.27 -10.16 -4.38
N TRP A 142 -13.03 -11.24 -4.57
CA TRP A 142 -13.54 -12.08 -3.48
C TRP A 142 -12.41 -12.70 -2.66
N LEU A 143 -11.41 -13.28 -3.34
CA LEU A 143 -10.24 -13.87 -2.69
C LEU A 143 -9.46 -12.84 -1.89
N THR A 144 -9.32 -11.61 -2.40
CA THR A 144 -8.71 -10.48 -1.67
C THR A 144 -9.55 -10.14 -0.43
N GLY A 145 -10.88 -10.06 -0.56
CA GLY A 145 -11.77 -9.83 0.58
C GLY A 145 -11.68 -10.93 1.64
N THR A 146 -11.66 -12.20 1.23
CA THR A 146 -11.46 -13.35 2.11
C THR A 146 -10.09 -13.31 2.79
N PHE A 147 -9.03 -12.98 2.04
CA PHE A 147 -7.68 -12.79 2.58
C PHE A 147 -7.66 -11.71 3.67
N VAL A 148 -8.33 -10.57 3.45
CA VAL A 148 -8.42 -9.51 4.47
C VAL A 148 -9.16 -10.01 5.70
N LEU A 149 -10.35 -10.61 5.53
CA LEU A 149 -11.17 -11.06 6.65
C LEU A 149 -10.46 -12.13 7.50
N VAL A 150 -9.90 -13.15 6.85
CA VAL A 150 -9.12 -14.20 7.53
C VAL A 150 -7.86 -13.60 8.15
N GLY A 151 -7.16 -12.73 7.44
CA GLY A 151 -5.95 -12.09 7.91
C GLY A 151 -6.17 -11.22 9.16
N ILE A 152 -7.25 -10.46 9.23
CA ILE A 152 -7.60 -9.67 10.42
C ILE A 152 -7.77 -10.60 11.62
N ILE A 153 -8.60 -11.63 11.49
CA ILE A 153 -8.92 -12.54 12.60
C ILE A 153 -7.66 -13.27 13.05
N VAL A 154 -6.96 -13.94 12.13
CA VAL A 154 -5.80 -14.75 12.49
C VAL A 154 -4.67 -13.88 13.03
N SER A 155 -4.46 -12.68 12.50
CA SER A 155 -3.43 -11.77 13.01
C SER A 155 -3.77 -11.19 14.39
N ALA A 156 -5.03 -10.77 14.60
CA ALA A 156 -5.48 -10.15 15.85
C ALA A 156 -5.34 -11.08 17.06
N PHE A 157 -5.40 -12.40 16.83
CA PHE A 157 -5.22 -13.43 17.85
C PHE A 157 -3.91 -14.23 17.66
N SER A 158 -2.96 -13.76 16.86
CA SER A 158 -1.64 -14.41 16.75
C SER A 158 -0.76 -14.08 17.96
N SER A 159 0.09 -15.02 18.40
CA SER A 159 0.86 -14.89 19.65
C SER A 159 1.98 -13.84 19.61
N GLY A 160 2.54 -13.58 18.43
CA GLY A 160 3.55 -12.54 18.23
C GLY A 160 2.92 -11.29 17.62
N ALA A 161 3.07 -10.13 18.28
CA ALA A 161 2.60 -8.88 17.71
C ALA A 161 3.36 -8.58 16.40
N TYR A 162 2.62 -8.32 15.32
CA TYR A 162 3.17 -8.01 14.00
C TYR A 162 4.23 -9.03 13.52
N LEU A 163 3.95 -10.34 13.69
CA LEU A 163 4.87 -11.44 13.38
C LEU A 163 6.23 -11.41 14.10
N GLY A 164 6.32 -10.73 15.25
CA GLY A 164 7.57 -10.59 16.01
C GLY A 164 8.45 -9.43 15.54
N THR A 165 7.99 -8.64 14.56
CA THR A 165 8.69 -7.43 14.09
C THR A 165 8.76 -6.35 15.18
N LEU A 166 7.84 -6.38 16.16
CA LEU A 166 7.88 -5.50 17.35
C LEU A 166 8.77 -6.06 18.47
N GLY A 167 9.63 -7.03 18.17
CA GLY A 167 10.56 -7.65 19.11
C GLY A 167 9.84 -8.52 20.15
N PRO A 168 10.15 -8.39 21.46
CA PRO A 168 9.66 -9.29 22.49
C PRO A 168 8.19 -9.06 22.89
N ILE A 169 7.51 -8.09 22.28
CA ILE A 169 6.11 -7.76 22.61
C ILE A 169 5.19 -8.93 22.20
N ARG A 170 4.57 -9.53 23.21
CA ARG A 170 3.58 -10.61 23.04
C ARG A 170 2.17 -10.03 22.95
N ASN A 171 1.33 -10.70 22.16
CA ASN A 171 -0.09 -10.38 22.12
C ASN A 171 -0.81 -11.02 23.32
N PRO A 172 -1.47 -10.25 24.20
CA PRO A 172 -2.19 -10.81 25.34
C PRO A 172 -3.35 -11.73 24.91
N LEU A 173 -3.91 -11.52 23.72
CA LEU A 173 -4.97 -12.35 23.13
C LEU A 173 -4.42 -13.45 22.21
N GLY A 174 -3.14 -13.78 22.36
CA GLY A 174 -2.38 -14.62 21.45
C GLY A 174 -2.70 -16.13 21.55
N ILE A 175 -2.95 -16.74 20.40
CA ILE A 175 -3.12 -18.18 20.20
C ILE A 175 -1.96 -18.66 19.32
N GLU A 176 -1.15 -19.60 19.81
CA GLU A 176 0.06 -20.06 19.12
C GLU A 176 -0.22 -20.65 17.73
N GLY A 177 -1.31 -21.42 17.59
CA GLY A 177 -1.71 -22.02 16.31
C GLY A 177 -1.99 -21.01 15.20
N PHE A 178 -2.44 -19.79 15.55
CA PHE A 178 -2.76 -18.77 14.56
C PHE A 178 -1.52 -18.11 13.97
N THR A 179 -0.40 -18.09 14.69
CA THR A 179 0.86 -17.52 14.19
C THR A 179 1.34 -18.23 12.92
N ASN A 180 1.26 -19.57 12.87
CA ASN A 180 1.67 -20.33 11.69
C ASN A 180 0.71 -20.12 10.51
N VAL A 181 -0.59 -20.05 10.79
CA VAL A 181 -1.61 -19.75 9.76
C VAL A 181 -1.39 -18.34 9.21
N TYR A 182 -1.11 -17.36 10.06
CA TYR A 182 -0.85 -15.99 9.65
C TYR A 182 0.43 -15.87 8.80
N LYS A 183 1.51 -16.56 9.20
CA LYS A 183 2.73 -16.67 8.39
C LYS A 183 2.43 -17.29 7.03
N ALA A 184 1.68 -18.40 6.97
CA ALA A 184 1.31 -19.00 5.70
C ALA A 184 0.50 -18.02 4.83
N LEU A 185 -0.49 -17.34 5.42
CA LEU A 185 -1.30 -16.35 4.73
C LEU A 185 -0.45 -15.20 4.15
N LEU A 186 0.44 -14.61 4.95
CA LEU A 186 1.28 -13.50 4.49
C LEU A 186 2.40 -13.94 3.55
N TYR A 187 3.09 -15.03 3.85
CA TYR A 187 4.28 -15.44 3.09
C TYR A 187 3.94 -16.22 1.81
N THR A 188 2.70 -16.68 1.64
CA THR A 188 2.29 -17.39 0.42
C THR A 188 1.16 -16.66 -0.30
N MET A 189 0.05 -16.36 0.38
CA MET A 189 -1.13 -15.81 -0.30
C MET A 189 -0.92 -14.36 -0.74
N ALA A 190 -0.27 -13.51 0.06
CA ALA A 190 -0.07 -12.12 -0.33
C ALA A 190 0.79 -11.97 -1.61
N PRO A 191 1.97 -12.62 -1.75
CA PRO A 191 2.71 -12.63 -3.01
C PRO A 191 1.90 -13.17 -4.19
N LEU A 192 1.17 -14.27 -4.00
CA LEU A 192 0.33 -14.85 -5.05
C LEU A 192 -0.77 -13.89 -5.52
N LEU A 193 -1.39 -13.16 -4.59
CA LEU A 193 -2.38 -12.15 -4.92
C LEU A 193 -1.76 -11.01 -5.72
N TYR A 194 -0.60 -10.47 -5.33
CA TYR A 194 0.09 -9.43 -6.11
C TYR A 194 0.47 -9.92 -7.51
N VAL A 195 0.94 -11.16 -7.65
CA VAL A 195 1.24 -11.77 -8.96
C VAL A 195 -0.03 -11.91 -9.80
N ALA A 196 -1.12 -12.40 -9.22
CA ALA A 196 -2.40 -12.53 -9.91
C ALA A 196 -2.94 -11.16 -10.35
N THR A 197 -2.79 -10.13 -9.53
CA THR A 197 -3.16 -8.75 -9.87
C THR A 197 -2.28 -8.19 -10.97
N ALA A 198 -0.96 -8.40 -10.92
CA ALA A 198 -0.05 -8.01 -11.99
C ALA A 198 -0.44 -8.67 -13.32
N PHE A 199 -0.76 -9.97 -13.29
CA PHE A 199 -1.24 -10.70 -14.45
C PHE A 199 -2.56 -10.13 -15.00
N ALA A 200 -3.49 -9.72 -14.12
CA ALA A 200 -4.72 -9.04 -14.51
C ALA A 200 -4.47 -7.74 -15.26
N VAL A 201 -3.52 -6.93 -14.76
CA VAL A 201 -3.12 -5.66 -15.37
C VAL A 201 -2.46 -5.90 -16.73
N PHE A 202 -1.61 -6.91 -16.86
CA PHE A 202 -1.01 -7.27 -18.17
C PHE A 202 -2.02 -7.79 -19.17
N ILE A 203 -2.99 -8.61 -18.74
CA ILE A 203 -4.08 -9.01 -19.63
C ILE A 203 -4.81 -7.76 -20.11
N ARG A 204 -5.17 -6.84 -19.21
CA ARG A 204 -5.82 -5.58 -19.58
C ARG A 204 -4.99 -4.76 -20.57
N LEU A 205 -3.66 -4.69 -20.38
CA LEU A 205 -2.74 -4.02 -21.31
C LEU A 205 -2.76 -4.61 -22.72
N ARG A 206 -2.92 -5.93 -22.87
CA ARG A 206 -2.98 -6.61 -24.18
C ARG A 206 -4.23 -6.24 -24.98
N TRP A 207 -5.33 -5.93 -24.30
CA TRP A 207 -6.60 -5.55 -24.93
C TRP A 207 -6.81 -4.03 -25.02
N ALA A 208 -5.97 -3.24 -24.37
CA ALA A 208 -6.07 -1.77 -24.37
C ALA A 208 -5.60 -1.18 -25.71
N VAL A 209 -6.34 -0.17 -26.21
CA VAL A 209 -6.07 0.52 -27.48
C VAL A 209 -5.92 2.03 -27.23
N GLY A 210 -5.08 2.69 -28.02
CA GLY A 210 -4.91 4.14 -27.95
C GLY A 210 -4.36 4.63 -26.61
N VAL A 211 -4.98 5.65 -26.04
CA VAL A 211 -4.52 6.34 -24.81
C VAL A 211 -4.55 5.41 -23.58
N GLU A 212 -5.53 4.51 -23.47
CA GLU A 212 -5.61 3.56 -22.34
C GLU A 212 -4.40 2.63 -22.29
N ARG A 213 -3.87 2.23 -23.45
CA ARG A 213 -2.67 1.39 -23.52
C ARG A 213 -1.45 2.09 -22.94
N GLN A 214 -1.27 3.37 -23.25
CA GLN A 214 -0.14 4.15 -22.76
C GLN A 214 -0.23 4.38 -21.25
N GLN A 215 -1.44 4.59 -20.72
CA GLN A 215 -1.68 4.71 -19.28
C GLN A 215 -1.35 3.43 -18.52
N ILE A 216 -1.76 2.27 -19.05
CA ILE A 216 -1.57 1.00 -18.37
C ILE A 216 -0.13 0.50 -18.52
N LYS A 217 0.59 0.84 -19.59
CA LYS A 217 1.92 0.27 -19.88
C LYS A 217 2.91 0.48 -18.74
N TRP A 218 3.16 1.72 -18.34
CA TRP A 218 4.11 2.04 -17.26
C TRP A 218 3.63 1.54 -15.90
N PHE A 219 2.33 1.67 -15.66
CA PHE A 219 1.68 1.15 -14.47
C PHE A 219 1.84 -0.38 -14.34
N ALA A 220 1.69 -1.13 -15.43
CA ALA A 220 1.84 -2.59 -15.45
C ALA A 220 3.25 -3.03 -15.07
N TYR A 221 4.29 -2.34 -15.58
CA TYR A 221 5.67 -2.60 -15.19
C TYR A 221 5.92 -2.29 -13.72
N ALA A 222 5.43 -1.15 -13.21
CA ALA A 222 5.54 -0.83 -11.79
C ALA A 222 4.86 -1.91 -10.92
N VAL A 223 3.65 -2.34 -11.26
CA VAL A 223 2.94 -3.40 -10.52
C VAL A 223 3.69 -4.74 -10.58
N ALA A 224 4.30 -5.07 -11.72
CA ALA A 224 5.10 -6.29 -11.87
C ALA A 224 6.35 -6.27 -10.98
N ILE A 225 7.09 -5.15 -11.00
CA ILE A 225 8.28 -4.98 -10.16
C ILE A 225 7.89 -4.97 -8.68
N TYR A 226 6.74 -4.39 -8.33
CA TYR A 226 6.24 -4.40 -6.95
C TYR A 226 5.91 -5.83 -6.49
N ALA A 227 5.26 -6.64 -7.34
CA ALA A 227 4.99 -8.04 -7.04
C ALA A 227 6.30 -8.83 -6.82
N VAL A 228 7.32 -8.59 -7.64
CA VAL A 228 8.67 -9.17 -7.46
C VAL A 228 9.31 -8.69 -6.16
N GLY A 229 9.27 -7.39 -5.87
CA GLY A 229 9.77 -6.81 -4.63
C GLY A 229 9.11 -7.40 -3.38
N THR A 230 7.80 -7.68 -3.44
CA THR A 230 7.06 -8.37 -2.38
C THR A 230 7.57 -9.81 -2.20
N ILE A 231 7.76 -10.56 -3.29
CA ILE A 231 8.32 -11.92 -3.23
C ILE A 231 9.71 -11.90 -2.59
N LEU A 232 10.56 -10.96 -3.00
CA LEU A 232 11.91 -10.82 -2.45
C LEU A 232 11.88 -10.50 -0.95
N ASN A 233 11.03 -9.56 -0.51
CA ASN A 233 10.89 -9.24 0.92
C ASN A 233 10.42 -10.46 1.72
N VAL A 234 9.37 -11.12 1.26
CA VAL A 234 8.82 -12.30 1.93
C VAL A 234 9.85 -13.43 2.00
N THR A 235 10.55 -13.68 0.89
CA THR A 235 11.62 -14.69 0.84
C THR A 235 12.70 -14.34 1.85
N SER A 236 13.12 -13.07 1.87
CA SER A 236 14.13 -12.55 2.79
C SER A 236 13.80 -12.86 4.25
N LEU A 237 12.56 -12.56 4.68
CA LEU A 237 12.08 -12.85 6.03
C LEU A 237 11.97 -14.36 6.29
N ALA A 238 11.55 -15.15 5.30
CA ALA A 238 11.31 -16.58 5.47
C ALA A 238 12.61 -17.39 5.66
N ILE A 239 13.69 -17.01 4.97
CA ILE A 239 14.97 -17.73 5.04
C ILE A 239 16.00 -17.06 5.96
N GLY A 240 15.70 -15.90 6.54
CA GLY A 240 16.67 -15.12 7.31
C GLY A 240 17.87 -14.68 6.46
N ALA A 241 17.57 -14.05 5.32
CA ALA A 241 18.58 -13.73 4.32
C ALA A 241 19.64 -12.74 4.85
N PRO A 242 20.83 -12.66 4.23
CA PRO A 242 21.82 -11.67 4.59
C PRO A 242 21.30 -10.23 4.45
N ARG A 243 21.78 -9.31 5.31
CA ARG A 243 21.34 -7.91 5.35
C ARG A 243 21.33 -7.18 4.00
N TRP A 244 22.31 -7.43 3.13
CA TRP A 244 22.35 -6.78 1.82
C TRP A 244 21.14 -7.17 0.94
N PHE A 245 20.65 -8.41 1.06
CA PHE A 245 19.50 -8.90 0.32
C PHE A 245 18.21 -8.32 0.88
N GLU A 246 18.06 -8.29 2.20
CA GLU A 246 16.96 -7.62 2.90
C GLU A 246 16.81 -6.15 2.46
N TRP A 247 17.92 -5.41 2.48
CA TRP A 247 17.94 -3.99 2.12
C TRP A 247 17.61 -3.77 0.65
N SER A 248 18.14 -4.63 -0.23
CA SER A 248 17.86 -4.56 -1.67
C SER A 248 16.38 -4.84 -1.97
N ALA A 249 15.83 -5.88 -1.35
CA ALA A 249 14.42 -6.24 -1.49
C ALA A 249 13.51 -5.10 -0.96
N ASN A 250 13.81 -4.57 0.22
CA ASN A 250 13.07 -3.47 0.82
C ASN A 250 13.12 -2.20 -0.06
N ALA A 251 14.30 -1.83 -0.56
CA ALA A 251 14.46 -0.68 -1.44
C ALA A 251 13.63 -0.80 -2.73
N ILE A 252 13.63 -1.98 -3.37
CA ILE A 252 12.80 -2.25 -4.56
C ILE A 252 11.32 -2.11 -4.22
N PHE A 253 10.88 -2.72 -3.12
CA PHE A 253 9.48 -2.66 -2.67
C PHE A 253 9.03 -1.23 -2.37
N THR A 254 9.83 -0.46 -1.63
CA THR A 254 9.54 0.93 -1.28
C THR A 254 9.51 1.86 -2.50
N ALA A 255 10.52 1.78 -3.37
CA ALA A 255 10.59 2.61 -4.57
C ALA A 255 9.42 2.34 -5.52
N THR A 256 9.04 1.07 -5.66
CA THR A 256 7.96 0.70 -6.57
C THR A 256 6.58 0.98 -5.96
N GLY A 257 6.44 0.82 -4.65
CA GLY A 257 5.22 1.14 -3.91
C GLY A 257 4.78 2.59 -4.11
N THR A 258 5.71 3.54 -4.06
CA THR A 258 5.44 4.98 -4.31
C THR A 258 5.26 5.32 -5.79
N THR A 259 5.95 4.60 -6.68
CA THR A 259 5.82 4.79 -8.14
C THR A 259 4.42 4.45 -8.62
N ILE A 260 3.74 3.47 -8.00
CA ILE A 260 2.39 3.04 -8.40
C ILE A 260 1.36 4.19 -8.25
N PRO A 261 1.18 4.83 -7.07
CA PRO A 261 0.29 5.98 -6.93
C PRO A 261 0.67 7.14 -7.84
N ILE A 262 1.96 7.45 -8.01
CA ILE A 262 2.39 8.50 -8.94
C ILE A 262 1.91 8.19 -10.37
N ALA A 263 2.11 6.95 -10.84
CA ALA A 263 1.63 6.50 -12.15
C ALA A 263 0.11 6.58 -12.25
N ILE A 264 -0.63 6.23 -11.19
CA ILE A 264 -2.09 6.37 -11.12
C ILE A 264 -2.51 7.83 -11.27
N GLY A 265 -1.88 8.73 -10.51
CA GLY A 265 -2.16 10.16 -10.52
C GLY A 265 -1.94 10.76 -11.91
N ILE A 266 -0.78 10.48 -12.51
CA ILE A 266 -0.45 10.93 -13.88
C ILE A 266 -1.48 10.38 -14.87
N ALA A 267 -1.79 9.08 -14.83
CA ALA A 267 -2.69 8.46 -15.78
C ALA A 267 -4.13 9.02 -15.69
N ILE A 268 -4.65 9.24 -14.48
CA ILE A 268 -6.01 9.75 -14.27
C ILE A 268 -6.11 11.26 -14.55
N LEU A 269 -5.11 12.03 -14.14
CA LEU A 269 -5.16 13.50 -14.17
C LEU A 269 -4.63 14.10 -15.48
N CYS A 270 -3.59 13.53 -16.07
CA CYS A 270 -2.98 14.03 -17.31
C CYS A 270 -3.71 13.58 -18.58
N HIS A 271 -4.95 13.10 -18.45
CA HIS A 271 -5.77 12.62 -19.57
C HIS A 271 -5.94 13.64 -20.71
N ARG A 272 -5.74 14.95 -20.45
CA ARG A 272 -5.82 16.01 -21.47
C ARG A 272 -4.54 16.28 -22.25
N LEU A 273 -3.35 15.87 -21.78
CA LEU A 273 -2.09 16.09 -22.52
C LEU A 273 -1.99 15.17 -23.75
N TYR A 274 -2.49 13.94 -23.67
CA TYR A 274 -2.49 13.01 -24.80
C TYR A 274 -3.48 13.39 -25.93
N ASP A 275 -4.54 14.13 -25.60
CA ASP A 275 -5.42 14.71 -26.63
C ASP A 275 -4.71 15.84 -27.40
N ILE A 276 -3.76 16.54 -26.77
CA ILE A 276 -2.97 17.60 -27.43
C ILE A 276 -2.06 16.98 -28.50
N ASP A 277 -1.38 15.87 -28.22
CA ASP A 277 -0.56 15.16 -29.22
C ASP A 277 -1.39 14.72 -30.43
N ARG A 278 -2.65 14.30 -30.20
CA ARG A 278 -3.56 13.91 -31.28
C ARG A 278 -4.02 15.11 -32.12
N ILE A 279 -4.21 16.27 -31.49
CA ILE A 279 -4.53 17.52 -32.18
C ILE A 279 -3.32 18.01 -32.98
N ILE A 280 -2.11 17.95 -32.41
CA ILE A 280 -0.85 18.30 -33.09
C ILE A 280 -0.60 17.42 -34.30
N ASN A 281 -0.80 16.10 -34.19
CA ASN A 281 -0.65 15.20 -35.33
C ASN A 281 -1.72 15.48 -36.41
N ARG A 282 -2.95 15.84 -36.02
CA ARG A 282 -3.97 16.26 -36.98
C ARG A 282 -3.61 17.57 -37.64
N THR A 283 -3.15 18.58 -36.92
CA THR A 283 -2.76 19.87 -37.52
C THR A 283 -1.53 19.74 -38.41
N LEU A 284 -0.57 18.87 -38.09
CA LEU A 284 0.56 18.57 -38.97
C LEU A 284 0.13 17.85 -40.25
N VAL A 285 -0.71 16.82 -40.13
CA VAL A 285 -1.23 16.09 -41.31
C VAL A 285 -2.11 16.97 -42.18
N TYR A 286 -2.98 17.79 -41.59
CA TYR A 286 -3.78 18.74 -42.35
C TYR A 286 -2.91 19.84 -42.98
N GLY A 287 -1.92 20.37 -42.24
CA GLY A 287 -0.98 21.36 -42.76
C GLY A 287 -0.15 20.85 -43.94
N LEU A 288 0.24 19.57 -43.92
CA LEU A 288 0.96 18.90 -45.01
C LEU A 288 0.08 18.55 -46.22
N LEU A 289 -1.23 18.37 -46.05
CA LEU A 289 -2.17 18.07 -47.14
C LEU A 289 -2.73 19.32 -47.83
N THR A 290 -2.61 20.49 -47.19
CA THR A 290 -3.04 21.79 -47.74
C THR A 290 -1.91 22.60 -48.38
N ALA A 291 -0.67 22.10 -48.34
CA ALA A 291 0.50 22.67 -49.03
C ALA A 291 0.77 21.88 -50.32
#